data_AF-A0A839JXA9-F1
#
_entry.id   AF-A0A839JXA9-F1
#
_cell.length_a   1.000
_cell.length_b   1.000
_cell.length_c   1.000
_cell.angle_alpha   90.00
_cell.angle_beta   90.00
_cell.angle_gamma   90.00
#
_symmetry.space_group_name_H-M   'P 1'
#
loop_
_entity.id
_entity.type
_entity.pdbx_description
1 polymer ?
#
loop_
_entity_poly.entity_id
_entity_poly.type
_entity_poly.pdbx_seq_one_letter_code
_entity_poly.pdbx_strand_id
1 'polypeptide(L)'
;MMPLLVFRERVKNIYHRYDIYIKPVIKFIFAFIAFQMINREIGYDTRLESLPVILGLSLLSAITPSAVMVLLATGVAILHVYVASPILSIIIVVLLLIIYFLFARFTPHLGYVLLAVPILYFLKVPYLMPILLGIVSTPIAIIPMACGVVVYYIIRVIQTAVTMQVNTTVDDILQLYTYVMDSIIDNKQMILSIVIFALILIVVYYVRKLKFDYAFEISIAAGALASILGFLISDFLFGQSDKILSMILGTLASAAIVYIIQFFQLTLDYSGVENVQFEDDVYYYYVKAVPKVTVTTPQMKVKHINTKNAEKGSVNAAQNQDDLEDDEEYDDEDDGYSDN
;
A
#
# COMPACT_ATOMS: atom_id res chain seq x y z
N MET A 1 3.56 -22.74 -12.47
CA MET A 1 3.38 -21.33 -12.86
C MET A 1 1.95 -21.01 -13.30
N MET A 2 1.34 -21.76 -14.24
CA MET A 2 -0.07 -21.52 -14.64
C MET A 2 -1.10 -21.41 -13.49
N PRO A 3 -1.07 -22.25 -12.43
CA PRO A 3 -2.05 -22.15 -11.34
C PRO A 3 -2.00 -20.84 -10.57
N LEU A 4 -0.79 -20.28 -10.36
CA LEU A 4 -0.58 -19.01 -9.65
C LEU A 4 -1.13 -17.83 -10.47
N LEU A 5 -0.93 -17.87 -11.79
CA LEU A 5 -1.44 -16.85 -12.71
C LEU A 5 -2.97 -16.91 -12.83
N VAL A 6 -3.56 -18.10 -12.89
CA VAL A 6 -5.03 -18.28 -12.84
C VAL A 6 -5.60 -17.77 -11.51
N PHE A 7 -4.93 -18.05 -10.39
CA PHE A 7 -5.34 -17.53 -9.08
C PHE A 7 -5.30 -15.99 -9.05
N ARG A 8 -4.21 -15.39 -9.53
CA ARG A 8 -4.07 -13.93 -9.64
C ARG A 8 -5.21 -13.31 -10.45
N GLU A 9 -5.53 -13.87 -11.62
CA GLU A 9 -6.58 -13.34 -12.49
C GLU A 9 -7.96 -13.45 -11.83
N ARG A 10 -8.24 -14.55 -11.12
CA ARG A 10 -9.47 -14.70 -10.33
C ARG A 10 -9.58 -13.63 -9.24
N VAL A 11 -8.51 -13.41 -8.47
CA VAL A 11 -8.48 -12.39 -7.41
C VAL A 11 -8.71 -10.99 -8.00
N LYS A 12 -8.05 -10.68 -9.11
CA LYS A 12 -8.18 -9.39 -9.79
C LYS A 12 -9.59 -9.18 -10.33
N ASN A 13 -10.22 -10.21 -10.90
CA ASN A 13 -11.58 -10.14 -11.40
C ASN A 13 -12.60 -9.95 -10.27
N ILE A 14 -12.40 -10.61 -9.11
CA ILE A 14 -13.21 -10.37 -7.90
C ILE A 14 -13.05 -8.92 -7.42
N TYR A 15 -11.82 -8.42 -7.37
CA TYR A 15 -11.55 -7.03 -6.99
C TYR A 15 -12.28 -6.04 -7.91
N HIS A 16 -12.19 -6.21 -9.23
CA HIS A 16 -12.88 -5.34 -10.20
C HIS A 16 -14.40 -5.45 -10.13
N ARG A 17 -14.95 -6.65 -9.95
CA ARG A 17 -16.40 -6.87 -9.86
C ARG A 17 -17.04 -6.21 -8.63
N TYR A 18 -16.31 -6.17 -7.51
CA TYR A 18 -16.82 -5.65 -6.24
C TYR A 18 -16.07 -4.41 -5.73
N ASP A 19 -15.42 -3.65 -6.62
CA ASP A 19 -14.55 -2.52 -6.25
C ASP A 19 -15.27 -1.47 -5.39
N ILE A 20 -16.56 -1.23 -5.65
CA ILE A 20 -17.43 -0.32 -4.89
C ILE A 20 -17.51 -0.71 -3.40
N TYR A 21 -17.53 -2.02 -3.09
CA TYR A 21 -17.64 -2.53 -1.73
C TYR A 21 -16.27 -2.81 -1.10
N ILE A 22 -15.31 -3.31 -1.89
CA ILE A 22 -13.98 -3.69 -1.39
C ILE A 22 -13.18 -2.46 -0.96
N LYS A 23 -13.24 -1.36 -1.70
CA LYS A 23 -12.50 -0.12 -1.36
C LYS A 23 -12.84 0.41 0.04
N PRO A 24 -14.11 0.67 0.40
CA PRO A 24 -14.48 1.08 1.75
C PRO A 24 -14.07 0.07 2.82
N VAL A 25 -14.18 -1.24 2.57
CA VAL A 25 -13.79 -2.28 3.53
C VAL A 25 -12.28 -2.24 3.80
N ILE A 26 -11.44 -2.11 2.78
CA ILE A 26 -9.99 -1.98 2.95
C ILE A 26 -9.66 -0.71 3.74
N LYS A 27 -10.30 0.42 3.42
CA LYS A 27 -10.12 1.67 4.17
C LYS A 27 -10.53 1.53 5.63
N PHE A 28 -11.64 0.85 5.90
CA PHE A 28 -12.11 0.56 7.25
C PHE A 28 -11.08 -0.24 8.03
N ILE A 29 -10.57 -1.35 7.46
CA ILE A 29 -9.56 -2.19 8.10
C ILE A 29 -8.28 -1.39 8.38
N PHE A 30 -7.84 -0.59 7.40
CA PHE A 30 -6.66 0.25 7.57
C PHE A 30 -6.85 1.28 8.70
N ALA A 31 -7.98 1.99 8.70
CA ALA A 31 -8.31 2.97 9.73
C ALA A 31 -8.40 2.32 11.12
N PHE A 32 -9.03 1.14 11.21
CA PHE A 32 -9.11 0.36 12.44
C PHE A 32 -7.72 0.02 12.99
N ILE A 33 -6.81 -0.47 12.14
CA ILE A 33 -5.42 -0.75 12.54
C ILE A 33 -4.72 0.54 12.99
N ALA A 34 -4.91 1.65 12.30
CA ALA A 34 -4.29 2.93 12.64
C ALA A 34 -4.76 3.44 14.01
N PHE A 35 -6.07 3.47 14.27
CA PHE A 35 -6.62 3.90 15.57
C PHE A 35 -6.21 2.94 16.70
N GLN A 36 -6.26 1.63 16.46
CA GLN A 36 -5.82 0.64 17.44
C GLN A 36 -4.33 0.80 17.80
N MET A 37 -3.51 1.15 16.82
CA MET A 37 -2.08 1.41 17.02
C MET A 37 -1.85 2.70 17.81
N ILE A 38 -2.58 3.78 17.53
CA ILE A 38 -2.51 5.02 18.33
C ILE A 38 -2.87 4.73 19.78
N ASN A 39 -3.94 3.97 20.01
CA ASN A 39 -4.38 3.58 21.34
C ASN A 39 -3.33 2.71 22.05
N ARG A 40 -2.68 1.79 21.34
CA ARG A 40 -1.63 0.95 21.93
C ARG A 40 -0.39 1.73 22.35
N GLU A 41 0.02 2.71 21.56
CA GLU A 41 1.29 3.43 21.79
C GLU A 41 1.12 4.69 22.66
N ILE A 42 -0.05 5.33 22.65
CA ILE A 42 -0.30 6.53 23.46
C ILE A 42 -1.25 6.20 24.63
N GLY A 43 -2.42 5.63 24.36
CA GLY A 43 -3.24 4.91 25.35
C GLY A 43 -3.54 5.58 26.70
N TYR A 44 -3.57 6.91 26.77
CA TYR A 44 -3.72 7.60 28.07
C TYR A 44 -5.18 7.82 28.49
N ASP A 45 -6.15 7.61 27.59
CA ASP A 45 -7.58 7.81 27.87
C ASP A 45 -8.37 6.55 27.53
N THR A 46 -8.82 5.85 28.57
CA THR A 46 -9.64 4.63 28.48
C THR A 46 -10.95 4.81 27.72
N ARG A 47 -11.49 6.04 27.61
CA ARG A 47 -12.73 6.31 26.87
C ARG A 47 -12.51 6.21 25.35
N LEU A 48 -11.36 6.70 24.88
CA LEU A 48 -10.97 6.66 23.47
C LEU A 48 -10.54 5.26 23.02
N GLU A 49 -10.10 4.44 23.96
CA GLU A 49 -9.79 3.02 23.75
C GLU A 49 -11.02 2.13 23.58
N SER A 50 -12.20 2.65 23.93
CA SER A 50 -13.43 1.85 23.86
C SER A 50 -13.72 1.39 22.43
N LEU A 51 -14.02 0.10 22.28
CA LEU A 51 -14.29 -0.51 20.99
C LEU A 51 -15.35 0.25 20.15
N PRO A 52 -16.46 0.77 20.73
CA PRO A 52 -17.42 1.56 19.97
C PRO A 52 -16.83 2.83 19.34
N VAL A 53 -15.92 3.52 20.04
CA VAL A 53 -15.26 4.73 19.53
C VAL A 53 -14.33 4.37 18.37
N ILE A 54 -13.51 3.34 18.53
CA ILE A 54 -12.59 2.87 17.47
C ILE A 54 -13.38 2.45 16.23
N LEU A 55 -14.44 1.66 16.40
CA LEU A 55 -15.30 1.21 15.30
C LEU A 55 -15.99 2.39 14.61
N GLY A 56 -16.53 3.34 15.38
CA GLY A 56 -17.19 4.54 14.85
C GLY A 56 -16.25 5.41 14.01
N LEU A 57 -15.05 5.68 14.52
CA LEU A 57 -14.03 6.45 13.81
C LEU A 57 -13.50 5.72 12.57
N SER A 58 -13.36 4.39 12.64
CA SER A 58 -12.94 3.56 11.51
C SER A 58 -13.99 3.57 10.40
N LEU A 59 -15.27 3.49 10.76
CA LEU A 59 -16.38 3.55 9.81
C LEU A 59 -16.49 4.92 9.14
N LEU A 60 -16.32 6.00 9.92
CA LEU A 60 -16.25 7.36 9.39
C LEU A 60 -15.05 7.52 8.44
N SER A 61 -13.91 6.93 8.76
CA SER A 61 -12.71 6.96 7.92
C SER A 61 -12.87 6.15 6.62
N ALA A 62 -13.70 5.10 6.63
CA ALA A 62 -13.97 4.27 5.47
C ALA A 62 -14.67 5.02 4.33
N ILE A 63 -15.58 5.95 4.69
CA ILE A 63 -16.38 6.73 3.73
C ILE A 63 -15.75 8.06 3.34
N THR A 64 -14.72 8.52 4.08
CA THR A 64 -14.10 9.82 3.86
C THR A 64 -12.80 9.75 3.03
N PRO A 65 -12.30 10.90 2.53
CA PRO A 65 -10.97 11.00 1.93
C PRO A 65 -9.86 10.69 2.94
N SER A 66 -8.72 10.22 2.44
CA SER A 66 -7.54 9.90 3.27
C SER A 66 -7.05 11.06 4.14
N ALA A 67 -7.20 12.29 3.67
CA ALA A 67 -6.83 13.47 4.45
C ALA A 67 -7.69 13.63 5.71
N VAL A 68 -8.99 13.33 5.63
CA VAL A 68 -9.90 13.38 6.78
C VAL A 68 -9.56 12.28 7.78
N MET A 69 -9.23 11.08 7.32
CA MET A 69 -8.74 10.00 8.19
C MET A 69 -7.48 10.43 8.96
N VAL A 70 -6.53 11.10 8.31
CA VAL A 70 -5.33 11.64 8.99
C VAL A 70 -5.72 12.70 10.02
N LEU A 71 -6.64 13.60 9.70
CA LEU A 71 -7.14 14.61 10.64
C LEU A 71 -7.77 13.95 11.88
N LEU A 72 -8.60 12.93 11.69
CA LEU A 72 -9.23 12.17 12.79
C LEU A 72 -8.16 11.47 13.65
N ALA A 73 -7.18 10.81 13.03
CA ALA A 73 -6.07 10.18 13.72
C ALA A 73 -5.26 11.20 14.54
N THR A 74 -4.96 12.36 13.97
CA THR A 74 -4.31 13.47 14.67
C THR A 74 -5.14 13.95 15.85
N GLY A 75 -6.45 14.10 15.69
CA GLY A 75 -7.36 14.49 16.77
C GLY A 75 -7.36 13.49 17.93
N VAL A 76 -7.43 12.19 17.63
CA VAL A 76 -7.36 11.12 18.65
C VAL A 76 -6.02 11.15 19.39
N ALA A 77 -4.90 11.28 18.66
CA ALA A 77 -3.58 11.37 19.27
C ALA A 77 -3.46 12.58 20.20
N ILE A 78 -3.95 13.75 19.78
CA ILE A 78 -3.97 14.97 20.60
C ILE A 78 -4.79 14.75 21.88
N LEU A 79 -5.98 14.16 21.78
CA LEU A 79 -6.85 13.94 22.94
C LEU A 79 -6.22 13.01 23.97
N HIS A 80 -5.55 11.94 23.53
CA HIS A 80 -4.79 11.08 24.45
C HIS A 80 -3.69 11.87 25.16
N VAL A 81 -2.89 12.64 24.43
CA VAL A 81 -1.80 13.43 25.04
C VAL A 81 -2.36 14.49 26.00
N TYR A 82 -3.50 15.10 25.68
CA TYR A 82 -4.17 16.07 26.55
C TYR A 82 -4.56 15.47 27.91
N VAL A 83 -5.08 14.24 27.92
CA VAL A 83 -5.45 13.55 29.16
C VAL A 83 -4.22 13.21 30.01
N ALA A 84 -3.09 12.85 29.38
CA ALA A 84 -1.84 12.65 30.12
C ALA A 84 -1.23 13.95 30.64
N SER A 85 -1.17 14.98 29.80
CA SER A 85 -0.56 16.27 30.13
C SER A 85 -1.12 17.39 29.25
N PRO A 86 -1.99 18.25 29.81
CA PRO A 86 -2.53 19.40 29.09
C PRO A 86 -1.44 20.34 28.56
N ILE A 87 -0.36 20.51 29.32
CA ILE A 87 0.77 21.38 28.95
C ILE A 87 1.52 20.81 27.74
N LEU A 88 1.89 19.53 27.79
CA LEU A 88 2.56 18.83 26.69
C LEU A 88 1.68 18.80 25.43
N SER A 89 0.36 18.69 25.58
CA SER A 89 -0.54 18.63 24.44
C SER A 89 -0.47 19.88 23.56
N ILE A 90 -0.20 21.07 24.12
CA ILE A 90 -0.15 22.33 23.35
C ILE A 90 0.97 22.28 22.29
N ILE A 91 2.18 21.86 22.68
CA ILE A 91 3.31 21.75 21.75
C ILE A 91 3.07 20.64 20.72
N ILE A 92 2.51 19.51 21.13
CA ILE A 92 2.19 18.40 20.23
C ILE A 92 1.12 18.78 19.21
N VAL A 93 0.09 19.54 19.61
CA VAL A 93 -0.94 20.09 18.71
C VAL A 93 -0.28 20.91 17.61
N VAL A 94 0.62 21.84 17.97
CA VAL A 94 1.30 22.70 17.00
C VAL A 94 2.12 21.85 16.02
N LEU A 95 2.90 20.90 16.51
CA LEU A 95 3.74 20.03 15.68
C LEU A 95 2.93 19.16 14.72
N LEU A 96 1.87 18.49 15.21
CA LEU A 96 1.02 17.64 14.39
C LEU A 96 0.21 18.46 13.37
N LEU A 97 -0.20 19.69 13.70
CA LEU A 97 -0.87 20.58 12.75
C LEU A 97 0.07 21.04 11.64
N ILE A 98 1.33 21.38 11.96
CA ILE A 98 2.34 21.71 10.93
C ILE A 98 2.50 20.55 9.95
N ILE A 99 2.63 19.32 10.47
CA ILE A 99 2.75 18.12 9.65
C ILE A 99 1.48 17.90 8.81
N TYR A 100 0.30 18.05 9.41
CA TYR A 100 -0.97 17.90 8.71
C TYR A 100 -1.12 18.91 7.57
N PHE A 101 -0.82 20.18 7.80
CA PHE A 101 -0.91 21.21 6.76
C PHE A 101 0.11 21.00 5.65
N LEU A 102 1.34 20.60 5.99
CA LEU A 102 2.36 20.25 5.01
C LEU A 102 1.87 19.09 4.12
N PHE A 103 1.38 18.02 4.72
CA PHE A 103 0.82 16.87 4.02
C PHE A 103 -0.39 17.24 3.15
N ALA A 104 -1.37 17.96 3.72
CA ALA A 104 -2.62 18.30 3.06
C ALA A 104 -2.41 19.25 1.88
N ARG A 105 -1.38 20.10 1.93
CA ARG A 105 -1.02 21.02 0.85
C ARG A 105 -0.43 20.30 -0.37
N PHE A 106 0.46 19.33 -0.15
CA PHE A 106 1.24 18.72 -1.24
C PHE A 106 0.67 17.38 -1.74
N THR A 107 0.14 16.54 -0.84
CA THR A 107 -0.17 15.14 -1.15
C THR A 107 -1.43 14.61 -0.44
N PRO A 108 -2.58 15.32 -0.45
CA PRO A 108 -3.76 14.93 0.33
C PRO A 108 -4.32 13.53 0.01
N HIS A 109 -4.04 13.02 -1.19
CA HIS A 109 -4.42 11.68 -1.65
C HIS A 109 -3.54 10.55 -1.10
N LEU A 110 -2.37 10.87 -0.52
CA LEU A 110 -1.41 9.90 0.04
C LEU A 110 -1.50 9.80 1.57
N GLY A 111 -2.66 10.11 2.18
CA GLY A 111 -2.82 10.09 3.64
C GLY A 111 -2.57 8.71 4.27
N TYR A 112 -2.82 7.64 3.54
CA TYR A 112 -2.47 6.28 3.97
C TYR A 112 -0.97 6.10 4.19
N VAL A 113 -0.13 6.76 3.39
CA VAL A 113 1.34 6.67 3.53
C VAL A 113 1.76 7.27 4.87
N LEU A 114 1.25 8.45 5.20
CA LEU A 114 1.58 9.16 6.44
C LEU A 114 1.24 8.32 7.67
N LEU A 115 0.08 7.65 7.69
CA LEU A 115 -0.31 6.78 8.81
C LEU A 115 0.35 5.40 8.77
N ALA A 116 0.65 4.86 7.58
CA ALA A 116 1.24 3.53 7.46
C ALA A 116 2.70 3.49 7.92
N VAL A 117 3.47 4.56 7.71
CA VAL A 117 4.87 4.63 8.14
C VAL A 117 5.04 4.37 9.63
N PRO A 118 4.39 5.10 10.56
CA PRO A 118 4.54 4.82 11.99
C PRO A 118 4.09 3.39 12.33
N ILE A 119 2.98 2.91 11.77
CA ILE A 119 2.52 1.53 11.97
C ILE A 119 3.63 0.52 11.59
N LEU A 120 4.29 0.72 10.45
CA LEU A 120 5.34 -0.17 9.99
C LEU A 120 6.63 -0.09 10.82
N TYR A 121 6.94 1.06 11.41
CA TYR A 121 8.02 1.17 12.40
C TYR A 121 7.75 0.27 13.61
N PHE A 122 6.53 0.28 14.16
CA PHE A 122 6.16 -0.59 15.28
C PHE A 122 6.13 -2.08 14.89
N LEU A 123 5.81 -2.39 13.63
CA LEU A 123 5.89 -3.75 13.07
C LEU A 123 7.33 -4.16 12.66
N LYS A 124 8.34 -3.30 12.86
CA LYS A 124 9.75 -3.53 12.50
C LYS A 124 9.99 -3.77 10.99
N VAL A 125 9.10 -3.27 10.15
CA VAL A 125 9.21 -3.34 8.67
C VAL A 125 9.04 -1.95 8.00
N PRO A 126 9.63 -0.86 8.51
CA PRO A 126 9.42 0.47 7.96
C PRO A 126 10.03 0.62 6.54
N TYR A 127 10.98 -0.24 6.17
CA TYR A 127 11.63 -0.29 4.86
C TYR A 127 10.69 -0.63 3.70
N LEU A 128 9.50 -1.18 4.00
CA LEU A 128 8.47 -1.50 3.02
C LEU A 128 8.02 -0.24 2.27
N MET A 129 7.82 0.87 2.98
CA MET A 129 7.27 2.10 2.39
C MET A 129 8.15 2.73 1.31
N PRO A 130 9.44 3.03 1.55
CA PRO A 130 10.26 3.65 0.51
C PRO A 130 10.41 2.76 -0.73
N ILE A 131 10.50 1.43 -0.57
CA ILE A 131 10.56 0.49 -1.70
C ILE A 131 9.23 0.48 -2.45
N LEU A 132 8.09 0.36 -1.75
CA LEU A 132 6.76 0.32 -2.36
C LEU A 132 6.44 1.62 -3.12
N LEU A 133 6.64 2.77 -2.50
CA LEU A 133 6.40 4.08 -3.12
C LEU A 133 7.35 4.32 -4.29
N GLY A 134 8.57 3.81 -4.20
CA GLY A 134 9.54 3.78 -5.29
C GLY A 134 9.04 3.00 -6.51
N ILE A 135 8.08 2.09 -6.38
CA ILE A 135 7.50 1.29 -7.48
C ILE A 135 6.16 1.85 -7.97
N VAL A 136 5.31 2.32 -7.03
CA VAL A 136 3.93 2.69 -7.33
C VAL A 136 3.75 4.19 -7.55
N SER A 137 4.57 5.02 -6.90
CA SER A 137 4.38 6.47 -6.84
C SER A 137 5.47 7.25 -7.58
N THR A 138 5.38 8.58 -7.55
CA THR A 138 6.42 9.50 -8.02
C THR A 138 7.24 10.03 -6.84
N PRO A 139 8.40 10.68 -7.07
CA PRO A 139 9.24 11.23 -6.00
C PRO A 139 8.54 12.22 -5.05
N ILE A 140 7.38 12.78 -5.44
CA ILE A 140 6.58 13.64 -4.53
C ILE A 140 6.09 12.90 -3.28
N ALA A 141 6.00 11.55 -3.33
CA ALA A 141 5.63 10.71 -2.21
C ALA A 141 6.66 10.69 -1.06
N ILE A 142 7.84 11.30 -1.25
CA ILE A 142 8.80 11.55 -0.17
C ILE A 142 8.18 12.41 0.94
N ILE A 143 7.35 13.40 0.60
CA ILE A 143 6.74 14.33 1.55
C ILE A 143 5.86 13.61 2.60
N PRO A 144 4.82 12.86 2.24
CA PRO A 144 3.97 12.16 3.21
C PRO A 144 4.72 11.06 3.95
N MET A 145 5.70 10.42 3.31
CA MET A 145 6.55 9.42 3.96
C MET A 145 7.41 10.05 5.06
N ALA A 146 8.10 11.17 4.75
CA ALA A 146 8.89 11.91 5.73
C ALA A 146 8.01 12.40 6.89
N CYS A 147 6.81 12.91 6.59
CA CYS A 147 5.82 13.28 7.62
C CYS A 147 5.50 12.10 8.55
N GLY A 148 5.27 10.91 7.99
CA GLY A 148 5.02 9.70 8.79
C GLY A 148 6.21 9.27 9.66
N VAL A 149 7.45 9.44 9.17
CA VAL A 149 8.67 9.21 9.98
C VAL A 149 8.69 10.19 11.16
N VAL A 150 8.46 11.48 10.92
CA VAL A 150 8.42 12.49 11.99
C VAL A 150 7.35 12.16 13.02
N VAL A 151 6.15 11.75 12.59
CA VAL A 151 5.07 11.32 13.50
C VAL A 151 5.51 10.16 14.40
N TYR A 152 6.20 9.16 13.86
CA TYR A 152 6.75 8.06 14.66
C TYR A 152 7.68 8.55 15.78
N TYR A 153 8.62 9.44 15.46
CA TYR A 153 9.55 9.99 16.45
C TYR A 153 8.84 10.88 17.47
N ILE A 154 7.84 11.68 17.05
CA ILE A 154 6.99 12.44 17.97
C ILE A 154 6.31 11.52 18.99
N ILE A 155 5.74 10.39 18.55
CA ILE A 155 5.12 9.41 19.46
C ILE A 155 6.13 8.90 20.50
N ARG A 156 7.38 8.61 20.08
CA ARG A 156 8.45 8.17 20.99
C ARG A 156 8.87 9.26 21.98
N VAL A 157 8.93 10.51 21.53
CA VAL A 157 9.22 11.66 22.40
C VAL A 157 8.10 11.85 23.41
N ILE A 158 6.83 11.76 23.01
CA ILE A 158 5.67 11.82 23.90
C ILE A 158 5.75 10.76 24.99
N GLN A 159 5.98 9.49 24.62
CA GLN A 159 6.12 8.38 25.57
C GLN A 159 7.19 8.66 26.64
N THR A 160 8.30 9.28 26.23
CA THR A 160 9.40 9.60 27.16
C THR A 160 9.07 10.85 28.00
N ALA A 161 8.57 11.91 27.37
CA ALA A 161 8.24 13.18 28.01
C ALA A 161 7.17 13.03 29.09
N VAL A 162 6.14 12.19 28.87
CA VAL A 162 5.10 11.92 29.87
C VAL A 162 5.67 11.27 31.13
N THR A 163 6.69 10.41 30.99
CA THR A 163 7.35 9.78 32.16
C THR A 163 8.24 10.73 32.96
N MET A 164 8.72 11.82 32.34
CA MET A 164 9.57 12.82 32.99
C MET A 164 8.78 13.81 33.86
N GLN A 165 7.47 13.91 33.65
CA GLN A 165 6.62 14.93 34.26
C GLN A 165 6.23 14.57 35.71
N VAL A 166 7.23 14.54 36.61
CA VAL A 166 7.06 14.12 38.01
C VAL A 166 6.85 15.29 38.97
N ASN A 167 7.17 16.54 38.61
CA ASN A 167 7.02 17.70 39.51
C ASN A 167 6.42 18.92 38.78
N THR A 168 5.46 19.60 39.42
CA THR A 168 4.66 20.69 38.83
C THR A 168 5.25 22.06 39.17
N THR A 169 6.56 22.27 38.95
CA THR A 169 7.16 23.62 39.08
C THR A 169 7.24 24.31 37.71
N VAL A 170 7.37 25.64 37.70
CA VAL A 170 7.50 26.42 36.46
C VAL A 170 8.79 26.05 35.71
N ASP A 171 9.86 25.76 36.44
CA ASP A 171 11.13 25.34 35.85
C ASP A 171 11.03 23.96 35.19
N ASP A 172 10.28 23.03 35.80
CA ASP A 172 10.02 21.69 35.22
C ASP A 172 9.24 21.79 33.90
N ILE A 173 8.30 22.74 33.81
CA ILE A 173 7.54 22.99 32.58
C ILE A 173 8.48 23.47 31.46
N LEU A 174 9.34 24.46 31.75
CA LEU A 174 10.30 24.97 30.77
C LEU A 174 11.27 23.88 30.30
N GLN A 175 11.76 23.05 31.23
CA GLN A 175 12.62 21.91 30.90
C GLN A 175 11.91 20.89 29.99
N LEU A 176 10.63 20.61 30.24
CA LEU A 176 9.82 19.73 29.39
C LEU A 176 9.69 20.27 27.96
N TYR A 177 9.42 21.57 27.80
CA TYR A 177 9.34 22.21 26.48
C TYR A 177 10.66 22.13 25.73
N THR A 178 11.76 22.50 26.39
CA THR A 178 13.11 22.42 25.81
C THR A 178 13.46 20.99 25.42
N TYR A 179 13.18 20.03 26.30
CA TYR A 179 13.41 18.61 26.03
C TYR A 179 12.67 18.12 24.78
N VAL A 180 11.38 18.45 24.64
CA VAL A 180 10.58 18.02 23.48
C VAL A 180 11.11 18.65 22.18
N MET A 181 11.47 19.94 22.22
CA MET A 181 12.00 20.64 21.05
C MET A 181 13.37 20.08 20.64
N ASP A 182 14.29 19.94 21.59
CA ASP A 182 15.63 19.39 21.33
C ASP A 182 15.52 17.94 20.84
N SER A 183 14.63 17.14 21.43
CA SER A 183 14.41 15.74 21.04
C SER A 183 13.83 15.56 19.63
N ILE A 184 13.27 16.60 19.03
CA ILE A 184 12.74 16.59 17.66
C ILE A 184 13.75 17.23 16.70
N ILE A 185 14.28 18.40 17.04
CA ILE A 185 15.18 19.17 16.17
C ILE A 185 16.55 18.49 16.06
N ASP A 186 17.11 18.06 17.18
CA ASP A 186 18.44 17.44 17.22
C ASP A 186 18.39 15.92 17.00
N ASN A 187 17.25 15.39 16.57
CA ASN A 187 17.08 13.98 16.31
C ASN A 187 17.75 13.55 15.00
N LYS A 188 19.07 13.37 15.07
CA LYS A 188 19.89 12.96 13.93
C LYS A 188 19.43 11.61 13.34
N GLN A 189 18.90 10.70 14.18
CA GLN A 189 18.40 9.41 13.71
C GLN A 189 17.12 9.56 12.87
N MET A 190 16.21 10.45 13.27
CA MET A 190 15.03 10.80 12.48
C MET A 190 15.42 11.41 11.14
N ILE A 191 16.30 12.42 11.14
CA ILE A 191 16.75 13.10 9.91
C ILE A 191 17.41 12.10 8.97
N LEU A 192 18.31 11.26 9.48
CA LEU A 192 19.01 10.28 8.66
C LEU A 192 18.04 9.21 8.10
N SER A 193 17.05 8.79 8.88
CA SER A 193 16.00 7.87 8.40
C SER A 193 15.22 8.48 7.23
N ILE A 194 14.85 9.75 7.31
CA ILE A 194 14.15 10.48 6.23
C ILE A 194 15.02 10.53 4.97
N VAL A 195 16.30 10.88 5.12
CA VAL A 195 17.24 10.97 4.00
C VAL A 195 17.43 9.61 3.34
N ILE A 196 17.65 8.55 4.12
CA ILE A 196 17.81 7.18 3.59
C ILE A 196 16.54 6.73 2.87
N PHE A 197 15.36 6.94 3.45
CA PHE A 197 14.08 6.58 2.82
C PHE A 197 13.84 7.34 1.51
N ALA A 198 14.16 8.63 1.48
CA ALA A 198 14.10 9.43 0.26
C ALA A 198 15.04 8.87 -0.82
N LEU A 199 16.28 8.53 -0.46
CA LEU A 199 17.26 7.95 -1.37
C LEU A 199 16.78 6.61 -1.92
N ILE A 200 16.28 5.70 -1.08
CA ILE A 200 15.75 4.40 -1.51
C ILE A 200 14.61 4.61 -2.50
N LEU A 201 13.64 5.47 -2.18
CA LEU A 201 12.51 5.75 -3.08
C LEU A 201 13.01 6.24 -4.44
N ILE A 202 13.96 7.17 -4.46
CA ILE A 202 14.57 7.71 -5.68
C ILE A 202 15.26 6.62 -6.48
N VAL A 203 16.10 5.80 -5.84
CA VAL A 203 16.81 4.69 -6.49
C VAL A 203 15.82 3.74 -7.16
N VAL A 204 14.82 3.27 -6.41
CA VAL A 204 13.81 2.34 -6.93
C VAL A 204 13.01 2.97 -8.08
N TYR A 205 12.63 4.24 -7.96
CA TYR A 205 11.88 4.98 -8.98
C TYR A 205 12.65 5.12 -10.31
N TYR A 206 13.97 5.36 -10.25
CA TYR A 206 14.77 5.46 -11.46
C TYR A 206 15.08 4.07 -12.03
N VAL A 207 15.42 3.09 -11.20
CA VAL A 207 15.73 1.72 -11.65
C VAL A 207 14.53 1.08 -12.35
N ARG A 208 13.31 1.24 -11.83
CA ARG A 208 12.11 0.67 -12.47
C ARG A 208 11.82 1.26 -13.87
N LYS A 209 12.38 2.43 -14.17
CA LYS A 209 12.21 3.14 -15.45
C LYS A 209 13.28 2.78 -16.49
N LEU A 210 14.29 2.01 -16.10
CA LEU A 210 15.32 1.55 -17.03
C LEU A 210 14.72 0.54 -18.03
N LYS A 211 15.24 0.55 -19.26
CA LYS A 211 14.78 -0.33 -20.35
C LYS A 211 15.37 -1.75 -20.26
N PHE A 212 15.54 -2.27 -19.05
CA PHE A 212 16.05 -3.62 -18.80
C PHE A 212 14.92 -4.61 -18.60
N ASP A 213 15.18 -5.87 -18.94
CA ASP A 213 14.29 -6.95 -18.53
C ASP A 213 14.34 -7.08 -17.00
N TYR A 214 13.22 -7.46 -16.39
CA TYR A 214 13.05 -7.54 -14.94
C TYR A 214 13.31 -6.21 -14.19
N ALA A 215 13.11 -5.06 -14.83
CA ALA A 215 13.36 -3.74 -14.22
C ALA A 215 12.64 -3.53 -12.88
N PHE A 216 11.43 -4.09 -12.71
CA PHE A 216 10.67 -3.99 -11.45
C PHE A 216 11.31 -4.82 -10.34
N GLU A 217 11.65 -6.08 -10.62
CA GLU A 217 12.29 -6.99 -9.68
C GLU A 217 13.69 -6.49 -9.29
N ILE A 218 14.47 -6.02 -10.26
CA ILE A 218 15.77 -5.40 -10.04
C ILE A 218 15.62 -4.14 -9.19
N SER A 219 14.58 -3.33 -9.40
CA SER A 219 14.33 -2.15 -8.57
C SER A 219 14.03 -2.50 -7.11
N ILE A 220 13.27 -3.57 -6.85
CA ILE A 220 13.02 -4.08 -5.48
C ILE A 220 14.34 -4.49 -4.82
N ALA A 221 15.15 -5.28 -5.54
CA ALA A 221 16.44 -5.74 -5.03
C ALA A 221 17.40 -4.56 -4.77
N ALA A 222 17.47 -3.59 -5.68
CA ALA A 222 18.26 -2.38 -5.51
C ALA A 222 17.79 -1.56 -4.30
N GLY A 223 16.49 -1.41 -4.10
CA GLY A 223 15.91 -0.73 -2.93
C GLY A 223 16.22 -1.44 -1.62
N ALA A 224 16.14 -2.78 -1.59
CA ALA A 224 16.49 -3.58 -0.42
C ALA A 224 17.99 -3.45 -0.07
N LEU A 225 18.87 -3.52 -1.08
CA LEU A 225 20.31 -3.32 -0.90
C LEU A 225 20.63 -1.91 -0.41
N ALA A 226 20.03 -0.88 -1.03
CA ALA A 226 20.17 0.51 -0.59
C ALA A 226 19.68 0.72 0.85
N SER A 227 18.62 0.01 1.25
CA SER A 227 18.11 0.04 2.63
C SER A 227 19.11 -0.55 3.61
N ILE A 228 19.63 -1.76 3.32
CA ILE A 228 20.62 -2.42 4.18
C ILE A 228 21.87 -1.53 4.31
N LEU A 229 22.42 -1.05 3.19
CA LEU A 229 23.63 -0.23 3.21
C LEU A 229 23.41 1.12 3.93
N GLY A 230 22.30 1.80 3.62
CA GLY A 230 21.99 3.10 4.23
C GLY A 230 21.83 3.02 5.74
N PHE A 231 21.05 2.05 6.23
CA PHE A 231 20.84 1.88 7.67
C PHE A 231 22.04 1.25 8.39
N LEU A 232 22.86 0.43 7.72
CA LEU A 232 24.12 -0.03 8.30
C LEU A 232 25.10 1.12 8.54
N ILE A 233 25.20 2.06 7.59
CA ILE A 233 26.01 3.28 7.76
C ILE A 233 25.44 4.12 8.90
N SER A 234 24.13 4.29 8.97
CA SER A 234 23.46 4.96 10.09
C SER A 234 23.82 4.33 11.43
N ASP A 235 23.63 3.02 11.58
CA ASP A 235 23.89 2.31 12.83
C ASP A 235 25.37 2.38 13.23
N PHE A 236 26.29 2.36 12.25
CA PHE A 236 27.72 2.58 12.50
C PHE A 236 28.01 3.99 13.03
N LEU A 237 27.42 5.03 12.43
CA LEU A 237 27.62 6.42 12.87
C LEU A 237 27.09 6.69 14.28
N PHE A 238 26.03 5.99 14.69
CA PHE A 238 25.41 6.14 16.02
C PHE A 238 25.82 5.06 17.03
N GLY A 239 26.69 4.12 16.65
CA GLY A 239 27.12 3.03 17.53
C GLY A 239 26.00 2.09 17.98
N GLN A 240 24.91 1.96 17.21
CA GLN A 240 23.75 1.13 17.54
C GLN A 240 23.87 -0.26 16.92
N SER A 241 24.74 -1.12 17.46
CA SER A 241 25.00 -2.48 16.92
C SER A 241 23.87 -3.49 17.16
N ASP A 242 23.04 -3.28 18.19
CA ASP A 242 22.18 -4.35 18.72
C ASP A 242 20.97 -4.68 17.83
N LYS A 243 20.71 -3.87 16.81
CA LYS A 243 19.51 -3.96 15.97
C LYS A 243 19.78 -4.37 14.52
N ILE A 244 21.04 -4.60 14.15
CA ILE A 244 21.43 -4.92 12.76
C ILE A 244 20.70 -6.16 12.24
N LEU A 245 20.58 -7.22 13.05
CA LEU A 245 19.85 -8.42 12.64
C LEU A 245 18.37 -8.14 12.37
N SER A 246 17.72 -7.34 13.23
CA SER A 246 16.32 -6.95 13.06
C SER A 246 16.14 -6.06 11.82
N MET A 247 17.10 -5.18 11.51
CA MET A 247 17.10 -4.35 10.32
C MET A 247 17.16 -5.21 9.04
N ILE A 248 18.07 -6.19 8.99
CA ILE A 248 18.23 -7.09 7.83
C ILE A 248 16.96 -7.90 7.60
N LEU A 249 16.44 -8.56 8.65
CA LEU A 249 15.22 -9.36 8.55
C LEU A 249 14.00 -8.51 8.20
N GLY A 250 13.88 -7.32 8.79
CA GLY A 250 12.81 -6.37 8.48
C GLY A 250 12.87 -5.89 7.02
N THR A 251 14.08 -5.67 6.48
CA THR A 251 14.27 -5.28 5.09
C THR A 251 13.92 -6.41 4.13
N LEU A 252 14.34 -7.65 4.44
CA LEU A 252 14.03 -8.81 3.60
C LEU A 252 12.52 -9.11 3.58
N ALA A 253 11.86 -9.04 4.75
CA ALA A 253 10.41 -9.17 4.84
C ALA A 253 9.70 -8.05 4.05
N SER A 254 10.18 -6.82 4.15
CA SER A 254 9.67 -5.68 3.38
C SER A 254 9.78 -5.90 1.88
N ALA A 255 10.95 -6.31 1.38
CA ALA A 255 11.18 -6.60 -0.02
C ALA A 255 10.29 -7.74 -0.54
N ALA A 256 10.12 -8.81 0.26
CA ALA A 256 9.23 -9.91 -0.07
C ALA A 256 7.76 -9.47 -0.18
N ILE A 257 7.28 -8.64 0.76
CA ILE A 257 5.91 -8.11 0.71
C ILE A 257 5.73 -7.23 -0.54
N VAL A 258 6.69 -6.35 -0.83
CA VAL A 258 6.62 -5.50 -2.03
C VAL A 258 6.65 -6.32 -3.31
N TYR A 259 7.44 -7.39 -3.37
CA TYR A 259 7.45 -8.32 -4.50
C TYR A 259 6.09 -8.99 -4.70
N ILE A 260 5.43 -9.42 -3.63
CA ILE A 260 4.07 -9.98 -3.69
C ILE A 260 3.08 -8.92 -4.20
N ILE A 261 3.13 -7.69 -3.69
CA ILE A 261 2.27 -6.59 -4.15
C ILE A 261 2.49 -6.32 -5.65
N GLN A 262 3.74 -6.22 -6.07
CA GLN A 262 4.13 -5.99 -7.46
C GLN A 262 3.61 -7.10 -8.38
N PHE A 263 3.69 -8.37 -7.95
CA PHE A 263 3.17 -9.51 -8.69
C PHE A 263 1.67 -9.37 -8.98
N PHE A 264 0.86 -8.91 -8.02
CA PHE A 264 -0.57 -8.66 -8.28
C PHE A 264 -0.79 -7.49 -9.23
N GLN A 265 0.02 -6.43 -9.14
CA GLN A 265 -0.13 -5.25 -9.99
C GLN A 265 0.25 -5.51 -11.45
N LEU A 266 1.41 -6.11 -11.71
CA LEU A 266 1.94 -6.29 -13.07
C LEU A 266 2.77 -7.57 -13.16
N THR A 267 2.51 -8.37 -14.20
CA THR A 267 3.34 -9.54 -14.56
C THR A 267 3.58 -9.49 -16.06
N LEU A 268 4.86 -9.43 -16.43
CA LEU A 268 5.32 -9.33 -17.82
C LEU A 268 5.95 -10.65 -18.24
N ASP A 269 5.77 -11.03 -19.51
CA ASP A 269 6.49 -12.15 -20.11
C ASP A 269 7.70 -11.62 -20.87
N TYR A 270 8.85 -11.68 -20.22
CA TYR A 270 10.12 -11.24 -20.81
C TYR A 270 10.65 -12.20 -21.90
N SER A 271 10.04 -13.38 -22.08
CA SER A 271 10.45 -14.34 -23.13
C SER A 271 9.92 -13.94 -24.50
N GLY A 272 8.78 -13.25 -24.56
CA GLY A 272 8.11 -12.80 -25.78
C GLY A 272 8.40 -11.33 -26.14
N VAL A 273 9.58 -10.82 -25.82
CA VAL A 273 9.94 -9.42 -26.09
C VAL A 273 10.09 -9.18 -27.60
N GLU A 274 9.38 -8.19 -28.12
CA GLU A 274 9.43 -7.79 -29.53
C GLU A 274 9.89 -6.33 -29.66
N ASN A 275 10.75 -6.05 -30.64
CA ASN A 275 11.13 -4.69 -30.99
C ASN A 275 10.44 -4.33 -32.31
N VAL A 276 9.43 -3.47 -32.22
CA VAL A 276 8.57 -3.09 -33.35
C VAL A 276 8.86 -1.65 -33.75
N GLN A 277 8.67 -1.37 -35.04
CA GLN A 277 8.87 -0.07 -35.65
C GLN A 277 7.52 0.39 -36.20
N PHE A 278 7.11 1.59 -35.84
CA PHE A 278 5.89 2.20 -36.36
C PHE A 278 6.28 3.49 -37.08
N GLU A 279 5.69 3.72 -38.25
CA GLU A 279 5.84 4.96 -38.99
C GLU A 279 4.44 5.56 -39.18
N ASP A 280 4.33 6.86 -38.93
CA ASP A 280 3.17 7.69 -39.22
C ASP A 280 3.65 8.88 -40.07
N ASP A 281 2.71 9.65 -40.64
CA ASP A 281 2.98 10.75 -41.58
C ASP A 281 3.98 11.80 -41.04
N VAL A 282 4.13 11.87 -39.71
CA VAL A 282 5.00 12.85 -39.02
C VAL A 282 6.16 12.19 -38.25
N TYR A 283 6.05 10.93 -37.86
CA TYR A 283 6.98 10.33 -36.89
C TYR A 283 7.35 8.87 -37.18
N TYR A 284 8.61 8.54 -36.88
CA TYR A 284 9.13 7.17 -36.87
C TYR A 284 9.43 6.74 -35.43
N TYR A 285 8.73 5.72 -34.94
CA TYR A 285 8.80 5.21 -33.57
C TYR A 285 9.56 3.88 -33.49
N TYR A 286 10.49 3.79 -32.54
CA TYR A 286 11.12 2.54 -32.13
C TYR A 286 10.59 2.13 -30.75
N VAL A 287 9.83 1.02 -30.69
CA VAL A 287 9.14 0.60 -29.46
C VAL A 287 9.58 -0.81 -29.08
N LYS A 288 9.89 -0.99 -27.78
CA LYS A 288 10.06 -2.31 -27.16
C LYS A 288 8.72 -2.73 -26.56
N ALA A 289 8.09 -3.76 -27.12
CA ALA A 289 6.86 -4.34 -26.62
C ALA A 289 7.20 -5.53 -25.70
N VAL A 290 6.66 -5.50 -24.47
CA VAL A 290 6.76 -6.62 -23.52
C VAL A 290 5.35 -7.12 -23.23
N PRO A 291 4.98 -8.34 -23.64
CA PRO A 291 3.63 -8.84 -23.46
C PRO A 291 3.30 -9.01 -21.97
N LYS A 292 2.04 -8.73 -21.61
CA LYS A 292 1.50 -9.03 -20.27
C LYS A 292 1.12 -10.50 -20.23
N VAL A 293 1.48 -11.20 -19.16
CA VAL A 293 1.05 -12.58 -18.96
C VAL A 293 -0.45 -12.58 -18.70
N THR A 294 -1.23 -13.09 -19.66
CA THR A 294 -2.68 -13.31 -19.52
C THR A 294 -2.95 -14.80 -19.63
N VAL A 295 -3.74 -15.34 -18.71
CA VAL A 295 -4.15 -16.75 -18.74
C VAL A 295 -5.66 -16.77 -18.86
N THR A 296 -6.16 -17.25 -19.99
CA THR A 296 -7.60 -17.49 -20.17
C THR A 296 -8.03 -18.53 -19.14
N THR A 297 -8.95 -18.18 -18.25
CA THR A 297 -9.48 -19.13 -17.28
C THR A 297 -10.10 -20.32 -18.04
N PRO A 298 -9.69 -21.57 -17.77
CA PRO A 298 -10.23 -22.72 -18.49
C PRO A 298 -11.75 -22.75 -18.30
N GLN A 299 -12.49 -22.60 -19.39
CA GLN A 299 -13.95 -22.72 -19.37
C GLN A 299 -14.30 -24.14 -18.93
N MET A 300 -15.16 -24.26 -17.91
CA MET A 300 -15.68 -25.57 -17.52
C MET A 300 -16.47 -26.13 -18.70
N LYS A 301 -15.88 -27.11 -19.41
CA LYS A 301 -16.58 -27.84 -20.46
C LYS A 301 -17.60 -28.75 -19.76
N VAL A 302 -18.83 -28.27 -19.59
CA VAL A 302 -19.93 -29.09 -19.08
C VAL A 302 -20.20 -30.18 -20.12
N LYS A 303 -19.74 -31.40 -19.83
CA LYS A 303 -20.14 -32.57 -20.63
C LYS A 303 -21.58 -32.91 -20.25
N HIS A 304 -22.52 -32.59 -21.13
CA HIS A 304 -23.87 -33.15 -21.05
C HIS A 304 -23.78 -34.65 -21.34
N ILE A 305 -23.91 -35.48 -20.31
CA ILE A 305 -24.07 -36.93 -20.46
C ILE A 305 -25.54 -37.16 -20.75
N ASN A 306 -25.88 -37.34 -22.04
CA ASN A 306 -27.22 -37.81 -22.43
C ASN A 306 -27.36 -39.28 -22.02
N THR A 307 -28.12 -39.54 -20.96
CA THR A 307 -28.59 -40.88 -20.60
C THR A 307 -29.71 -41.30 -21.57
N LYS A 308 -29.36 -41.70 -22.79
CA LYS A 308 -30.23 -42.54 -23.63
C LYS A 308 -29.76 -43.98 -23.56
N ASN A 309 -30.42 -44.76 -22.70
CA ASN A 309 -30.91 -46.13 -22.96
C ASN A 309 -31.06 -46.92 -21.66
N ALA A 310 -32.30 -47.05 -21.21
CA ALA A 310 -32.78 -48.18 -20.43
C ALA A 310 -34.14 -48.60 -21.00
N GLU A 311 -34.08 -49.60 -21.88
CA GLU A 311 -35.09 -50.53 -22.39
C GLU A 311 -36.59 -50.29 -22.13
N LYS A 312 -37.38 -50.34 -23.22
CA LYS A 312 -38.53 -51.25 -23.37
C LYS A 312 -38.92 -51.38 -24.84
N GLY A 313 -39.05 -52.63 -25.29
CA GLY A 313 -39.17 -52.98 -26.70
C GLY A 313 -40.59 -53.08 -27.27
N SER A 314 -40.59 -53.67 -28.47
CA SER A 314 -41.68 -54.25 -29.27
C SER A 314 -42.25 -53.44 -30.46
N VAL A 315 -41.74 -53.81 -31.65
CA VAL A 315 -42.46 -54.29 -32.85
C VAL A 315 -43.21 -53.27 -33.78
N ASN A 316 -42.69 -53.22 -35.02
CA ASN A 316 -43.28 -52.98 -36.36
C ASN A 316 -43.89 -51.61 -36.72
N ALA A 317 -43.36 -50.95 -37.77
CA ALA A 317 -43.81 -51.14 -39.17
C ALA A 317 -43.23 -50.06 -40.12
N ALA A 318 -42.66 -50.53 -41.24
CA ALA A 318 -42.74 -50.01 -42.61
C ALA A 318 -42.58 -48.50 -42.97
N GLN A 319 -41.59 -48.28 -43.87
CA GLN A 319 -41.67 -47.53 -45.13
C GLN A 319 -41.42 -46.01 -45.21
N ASN A 320 -40.64 -45.68 -46.27
CA ASN A 320 -40.57 -44.46 -47.10
C ASN A 320 -39.61 -43.33 -46.68
N GLN A 321 -38.42 -43.36 -47.28
CA GLN A 321 -37.96 -42.51 -48.39
C GLN A 321 -38.56 -41.08 -48.59
N ASP A 322 -37.62 -40.14 -48.70
CA ASP A 322 -37.59 -38.83 -49.39
C ASP A 322 -38.24 -37.56 -48.80
N ASP A 323 -37.46 -36.48 -48.96
CA ASP A 323 -37.76 -35.04 -49.04
C ASP A 323 -38.10 -34.24 -47.77
N LEU A 324 -37.27 -33.23 -47.44
CA LEU A 324 -37.49 -31.81 -47.79
C LEU A 324 -36.47 -30.88 -47.11
N GLU A 325 -35.99 -29.94 -47.92
CA GLU A 325 -35.21 -28.73 -47.62
C GLU A 325 -36.06 -27.67 -46.88
N ASP A 326 -35.41 -26.53 -46.63
CA ASP A 326 -35.89 -25.20 -46.16
C ASP A 326 -35.42 -24.88 -44.73
N ASP A 327 -34.32 -24.13 -44.57
CA ASP A 327 -34.13 -22.68 -44.79
C ASP A 327 -34.61 -21.81 -43.62
N GLU A 328 -33.71 -20.96 -43.15
CA GLU A 328 -33.84 -19.56 -42.69
C GLU A 328 -32.72 -19.27 -41.67
N GLU A 329 -31.62 -18.62 -42.08
CA GLU A 329 -31.43 -17.20 -42.44
C GLU A 329 -31.07 -16.33 -41.21
N TYR A 330 -30.26 -15.31 -41.51
CA TYR A 330 -29.28 -14.55 -40.73
C TYR A 330 -29.76 -13.84 -39.45
N ASP A 331 -28.79 -13.51 -38.57
CA ASP A 331 -28.48 -12.09 -38.30
C ASP A 331 -27.08 -11.94 -37.66
N ASP A 332 -26.20 -11.29 -38.43
CA ASP A 332 -25.00 -10.60 -37.98
C ASP A 332 -25.41 -9.26 -37.36
N GLU A 333 -25.03 -8.99 -36.10
CA GLU A 333 -24.92 -7.62 -35.59
C GLU A 333 -23.52 -7.41 -34.98
N ASP A 334 -22.65 -6.87 -35.83
CA ASP A 334 -21.51 -6.04 -35.50
C ASP A 334 -22.02 -4.73 -34.90
N ASP A 335 -21.45 -4.28 -33.78
CA ASP A 335 -21.50 -2.87 -33.37
C ASP A 335 -20.44 -2.57 -32.30
N GLY A 336 -19.30 -2.05 -32.79
CA GLY A 336 -18.95 -0.66 -32.53
C GLY A 336 -18.48 -0.28 -31.13
N TYR A 337 -17.15 -0.23 -30.97
CA TYR A 337 -16.49 0.63 -29.99
C TYR A 337 -16.80 2.11 -30.27
N SER A 338 -17.21 2.86 -29.23
CA SER A 338 -17.18 4.33 -29.24
C SER A 338 -16.46 4.85 -28.00
N ASP A 339 -15.43 5.65 -28.25
CA ASP A 339 -14.68 6.47 -27.30
C ASP A 339 -15.57 7.42 -26.49
N ASN A 340 -15.24 7.56 -25.20
CA ASN A 340 -15.10 8.85 -24.49
C ASN A 340 -14.41 8.67 -23.14
#